data_AF-A0A9D9ZDN6-F1
#
_entry.id   AF-A0A9D9ZDN6-F1
#
_cell.length_a   1.000
_cell.length_b   1.000
_cell.length_c   1.000
_cell.angle_alpha   90.00
_cell.angle_beta   90.00
_cell.angle_gamma   90.00
#
_symmetry.space_group_name_H-M   'P 1'
#
loop_
_entity.id
_entity.type
_entity.pdbx_description
1 polymer ?
#
loop_
_entity_poly.entity_id
_entity_poly.type
_entity_poly.pdbx_seq_one_letter_code
_entity_poly.pdbx_strand_id
1 'polypeptide(L)'
;MSKRLNENITSRYFEAANGLGSKGARRKIIAYVESYDDVFFWRTILGNYEDGSRYFEVMLPARMNRLERGKKAAIANIIEGVGNNMIACVDADYDYIIQGASPASRTLLTNRYIFHTYAYAIENLQCYAPSLHNVVVAVVLNDHSIFDFNEFMTRYSEIIYPLFVWNIWYYRSDHYAEFTITDFDNIIELGDVRIDNPEYAFDKLYKKVSRAVDGFKKKNPNARESYLAIKDDLNRLGV
;
A
#
# COMPACT_ATOMS: atom_id res chain seq x y z
N MET A 1 -31.56 -0.97 17.92
CA MET A 1 -31.48 -0.31 16.59
C MET A 1 -31.51 -1.41 15.53
N SER A 2 -32.36 -1.31 14.50
CA SER A 2 -32.35 -2.29 13.41
C SER A 2 -31.11 -2.09 12.56
N LYS A 3 -30.39 -3.19 12.30
CA LYS A 3 -29.24 -3.18 11.39
C LYS A 3 -29.73 -3.06 9.95
N ARG A 4 -29.06 -2.26 9.12
CA ARG A 4 -29.33 -2.19 7.68
C ARG A 4 -28.97 -3.52 7.02
N LEU A 5 -29.57 -3.83 5.87
CA LEU A 5 -29.33 -5.10 5.16
C LEU A 5 -27.83 -5.34 4.88
N ASN A 6 -27.12 -4.28 4.48
CA ASN A 6 -25.70 -4.33 4.18
C ASN A 6 -24.83 -4.58 5.43
N GLU A 7 -25.30 -4.20 6.62
CA GLU A 7 -24.60 -4.45 7.90
C GLU A 7 -24.71 -5.91 8.35
N ASN A 8 -25.50 -6.73 7.65
CA ASN A 8 -25.62 -8.17 7.90
C ASN A 8 -24.79 -9.02 6.91
N ILE A 9 -24.17 -8.40 5.89
CA ILE A 9 -23.26 -9.08 4.97
C ILE A 9 -21.91 -9.24 5.68
N THR A 10 -21.75 -10.36 6.38
CA THR A 10 -20.57 -10.69 7.19
C THR A 10 -20.02 -12.06 6.82
N SER A 11 -18.84 -12.41 7.34
CA SER A 11 -18.31 -13.77 7.21
C SER A 11 -19.30 -14.84 7.68
N ARG A 12 -20.12 -14.57 8.71
CA ARG A 12 -21.14 -15.55 9.18
C ARG A 12 -22.29 -15.71 8.19
N TYR A 13 -22.65 -14.66 7.46
CA TYR A 13 -23.64 -14.74 6.38
C TYR A 13 -23.14 -15.67 5.26
N PHE A 14 -21.90 -15.48 4.82
CA PHE A 14 -21.31 -16.33 3.78
C PHE A 14 -21.04 -17.75 4.28
N GLU A 15 -20.73 -17.94 5.56
CA GLU A 15 -20.66 -19.26 6.20
C GLU A 15 -22.00 -20.01 6.10
N ALA A 16 -23.10 -19.35 6.50
CA ALA A 16 -24.43 -19.93 6.41
C ALA A 16 -24.81 -20.23 4.96
N ALA A 17 -24.51 -19.32 4.02
CA ALA A 17 -24.75 -19.52 2.60
C ALA A 17 -23.98 -20.73 2.04
N ASN A 18 -22.70 -20.90 2.42
CA ASN A 18 -21.92 -22.09 2.07
C ASN A 18 -22.55 -23.38 2.63
N GLY A 19 -23.12 -23.33 3.84
CA GLY A 19 -23.80 -24.46 4.47
C GLY A 19 -25.09 -24.92 3.79
N LEU A 20 -25.71 -24.07 2.95
CA LEU A 20 -26.89 -24.43 2.15
C LEU A 20 -26.53 -25.18 0.86
N GLY A 21 -25.24 -25.21 0.49
CA GLY A 21 -24.75 -25.92 -0.68
C GLY A 21 -24.77 -27.44 -0.53
N SER A 22 -24.48 -28.15 -1.62
CA SER A 22 -24.30 -29.61 -1.58
C SER A 22 -23.05 -30.00 -0.77
N LYS A 23 -23.01 -31.22 -0.21
CA LYS A 23 -21.87 -31.70 0.59
C LYS A 23 -20.51 -31.70 -0.13
N GLY A 24 -20.51 -31.67 -1.47
CA GLY A 24 -19.30 -31.59 -2.31
C GLY A 24 -19.06 -30.21 -2.90
N ALA A 25 -19.86 -29.19 -2.55
CA ALA A 25 -19.67 -27.84 -3.04
C ALA A 25 -18.38 -27.24 -2.46
N ARG A 26 -17.59 -26.59 -3.33
CA ARG A 26 -16.43 -25.81 -2.89
C ARG A 26 -16.91 -24.66 -2.01
N ARG A 27 -16.22 -24.44 -0.91
CA ARG A 27 -16.46 -23.31 0.00
C ARG A 27 -16.08 -22.01 -0.69
N LYS A 28 -17.03 -21.08 -0.78
CA LYS A 28 -16.77 -19.75 -1.31
C LYS A 28 -16.25 -18.81 -0.22
N ILE A 29 -15.16 -18.10 -0.52
CA ILE A 29 -14.63 -17.03 0.31
C ILE A 29 -14.75 -15.73 -0.46
N ILE A 30 -15.40 -14.72 0.12
CA ILE A 30 -15.48 -13.39 -0.49
C ILE A 30 -14.23 -12.60 -0.13
N ALA A 31 -13.58 -11.99 -1.11
CA ALA A 31 -12.48 -11.06 -0.90
C ALA A 31 -12.91 -9.67 -1.36
N TYR A 32 -13.05 -8.75 -0.42
CA TYR A 32 -13.38 -7.36 -0.72
C TYR A 32 -12.12 -6.53 -0.98
N VAL A 33 -12.14 -5.76 -2.06
CA VAL A 33 -11.04 -4.86 -2.46
C VAL A 33 -11.45 -3.38 -2.43
N GLU A 34 -10.45 -2.48 -2.42
CA GLU A 34 -10.63 -1.02 -2.38
C GLU A 34 -11.13 -0.43 -3.71
N SER A 35 -10.64 -0.99 -4.81
CA SER A 35 -10.84 -0.46 -6.14
C SER A 35 -11.13 -1.56 -7.17
N TYR A 36 -11.69 -1.16 -8.32
CA TYR A 36 -11.85 -2.09 -9.44
C TYR A 36 -10.51 -2.53 -10.02
N ASP A 37 -9.50 -1.66 -9.96
CA ASP A 37 -8.16 -1.93 -10.50
C ASP A 37 -7.43 -3.00 -9.67
N ASP A 38 -7.76 -3.13 -8.38
CA ASP A 38 -7.17 -4.12 -7.47
C ASP A 38 -7.74 -5.52 -7.66
N VAL A 39 -8.91 -5.65 -8.30
CA VAL A 39 -9.63 -6.93 -8.42
C VAL A 39 -8.74 -7.96 -9.11
N PHE A 40 -8.11 -7.58 -10.22
CA PHE A 40 -7.28 -8.50 -10.99
C PHE A 40 -6.01 -8.89 -10.21
N PHE A 41 -5.38 -7.94 -9.53
CA PHE A 41 -4.19 -8.19 -8.72
C PHE A 41 -4.49 -9.22 -7.62
N TRP A 42 -5.50 -8.95 -6.78
CA TRP A 42 -5.86 -9.86 -5.69
C TRP A 42 -6.42 -11.19 -6.19
N ARG A 43 -7.15 -11.19 -7.31
CA ARG A 43 -7.63 -12.44 -7.93
C ARG A 43 -6.46 -13.33 -8.33
N THR A 44 -5.42 -12.75 -8.91
CA THR A 44 -4.21 -13.47 -9.33
C THR A 44 -3.49 -14.10 -8.12
N ILE A 45 -3.31 -13.34 -7.05
CA ILE A 45 -2.66 -13.84 -5.82
C ILE A 45 -3.50 -14.93 -5.15
N LEU A 46 -4.78 -14.66 -4.89
CA LEU A 46 -5.68 -15.59 -4.19
C LEU A 46 -5.97 -16.85 -5.00
N GLY A 47 -5.92 -16.77 -6.33
CA GLY A 47 -6.09 -17.91 -7.24
C GLY A 47 -5.10 -19.04 -6.97
N ASN A 48 -3.87 -18.70 -6.56
CA ASN A 48 -2.83 -19.68 -6.21
C ASN A 48 -3.17 -20.51 -4.96
N TYR A 49 -4.16 -20.10 -4.16
CA TYR A 49 -4.57 -20.76 -2.93
C TYR A 49 -5.91 -21.48 -3.04
N GLU A 50 -6.48 -21.56 -4.24
CA GLU A 50 -7.71 -22.31 -4.52
C GLU A 50 -7.45 -23.80 -4.70
N ASP A 51 -8.43 -24.61 -4.33
CA ASP A 51 -8.37 -26.06 -4.47
C ASP A 51 -9.78 -26.67 -4.58
N GLY A 52 -9.87 -28.00 -4.54
CA GLY A 52 -11.14 -28.72 -4.57
C GLY A 52 -12.04 -28.48 -3.36
N SER A 53 -11.56 -27.83 -2.30
CA SER A 53 -12.31 -27.48 -1.10
C SER A 53 -12.75 -26.02 -1.06
N ARG A 54 -12.02 -25.10 -1.71
CA ARG A 54 -12.30 -23.65 -1.62
C ARG A 54 -11.99 -22.86 -2.89
N TYR A 55 -12.64 -21.69 -3.01
CA TYR A 55 -12.33 -20.68 -4.02
C TYR A 55 -12.61 -19.27 -3.52
N PHE A 56 -12.06 -18.27 -4.21
CA PHE A 56 -12.23 -16.87 -3.89
C PHE A 56 -13.08 -16.17 -4.95
N GLU A 57 -14.01 -15.33 -4.50
CA GLU A 57 -14.71 -14.36 -5.34
C GLU A 57 -14.26 -12.96 -4.91
N VAL A 58 -13.49 -12.30 -5.77
CA VAL A 58 -12.95 -10.96 -5.53
C VAL A 58 -13.93 -9.93 -6.07
N MET A 59 -14.39 -9.02 -5.23
CA MET A 59 -15.38 -8.02 -5.61
C MET A 59 -15.25 -6.75 -4.77
N LEU A 60 -15.94 -5.67 -5.18
CA LEU A 60 -16.13 -4.52 -4.32
C LEU A 60 -17.35 -4.72 -3.41
N PRO A 61 -17.36 -4.09 -2.23
CA PRO A 61 -18.57 -4.00 -1.43
C PRO A 61 -19.68 -3.29 -2.21
N ALA A 62 -20.88 -3.86 -2.19
CA ALA A 62 -22.03 -3.30 -2.90
C ALA A 62 -22.26 -1.83 -2.50
N ARG A 63 -22.20 -0.94 -3.51
CA ARG A 63 -22.37 0.52 -3.49
C ARG A 63 -22.79 1.11 -2.12
N MET A 64 -21.79 1.49 -1.33
CA MET A 64 -22.01 2.59 -0.38
C MET A 64 -22.07 3.87 -1.20
N ASN A 65 -23.26 4.47 -1.31
CA ASN A 65 -23.55 5.69 -2.07
C ASN A 65 -22.83 6.93 -1.51
N ARG A 66 -21.50 6.94 -1.50
CA ARG A 66 -20.65 8.10 -1.24
C ARG A 66 -19.20 7.76 -1.61
N LEU A 67 -18.94 7.77 -2.91
CA LEU A 67 -17.59 7.87 -3.48
C LEU A 67 -16.88 9.20 -3.09
N GLU A 68 -17.53 10.10 -2.36
CA GLU A 68 -16.99 11.42 -1.98
C GLU A 68 -16.34 11.47 -0.58
N ARG A 69 -16.40 10.40 0.23
CA ARG A 69 -15.71 10.35 1.54
C ARG A 69 -14.91 9.06 1.72
N GLY A 70 -13.88 8.91 0.89
CA GLY A 70 -12.72 8.04 1.11
C GLY A 70 -12.97 6.54 0.95
N LYS A 71 -12.22 5.90 0.04
CA LYS A 71 -12.14 4.44 -0.15
C LYS A 71 -12.00 3.67 1.18
N LYS A 72 -11.25 4.23 2.14
CA LYS A 72 -11.08 3.72 3.51
C LYS A 72 -12.38 3.58 4.32
N ALA A 73 -13.38 4.45 4.13
CA ALA A 73 -14.62 4.39 4.89
C ALA A 73 -15.52 3.21 4.47
N ALA A 74 -15.45 2.79 3.20
CA ALA A 74 -16.19 1.63 2.72
C ALA A 74 -15.65 0.33 3.32
N ILE A 75 -14.33 0.21 3.45
CA ILE A 75 -13.69 -0.96 4.06
C ILE A 75 -13.71 -0.94 5.57
N ALA A 76 -13.64 0.22 6.21
CA ALA A 76 -13.82 0.34 7.66
C ALA A 76 -15.11 -0.33 8.15
N ASN A 77 -16.20 -0.21 7.38
CA ASN A 77 -17.48 -0.84 7.72
C ASN A 77 -17.49 -2.37 7.51
N ILE A 78 -16.59 -2.90 6.70
CA ILE A 78 -16.50 -4.34 6.37
C ILE A 78 -15.53 -5.03 7.32
N ILE A 79 -14.51 -4.32 7.79
CA ILE A 79 -13.47 -4.81 8.72
C ILE A 79 -14.07 -5.42 9.99
N GLU A 80 -15.23 -4.97 10.47
CA GLU A 80 -15.87 -5.60 11.64
C GLU A 80 -16.54 -6.95 11.31
N GLY A 81 -16.89 -7.17 10.04
CA GLY A 81 -17.61 -8.36 9.58
C GLY A 81 -16.72 -9.46 9.02
N VAL A 82 -15.43 -9.21 8.77
CA VAL A 82 -14.50 -10.18 8.15
C VAL A 82 -14.27 -11.40 9.04
N GLY A 83 -13.85 -12.50 8.41
CA GLY A 83 -13.68 -13.80 9.02
C GLY A 83 -13.33 -14.85 7.98
N ASN A 84 -13.42 -16.12 8.36
CA ASN A 84 -12.96 -17.21 7.53
C ASN A 84 -13.61 -17.27 6.13
N ASN A 85 -14.84 -16.75 5.93
CA ASN A 85 -15.57 -16.78 4.65
C ASN A 85 -15.64 -15.41 3.97
N MET A 86 -15.05 -14.37 4.56
CA MET A 86 -15.07 -13.00 4.04
C MET A 86 -13.82 -12.26 4.51
N ILE A 87 -12.90 -11.96 3.60
CA ILE A 87 -11.66 -11.23 3.89
C ILE A 87 -11.69 -9.84 3.25
N ALA A 88 -10.83 -8.95 3.73
CA ALA A 88 -10.55 -7.66 3.10
C ALA A 88 -9.14 -7.67 2.53
N CYS A 89 -8.96 -7.01 1.40
CA CYS A 89 -7.72 -6.91 0.64
C CYS A 89 -7.48 -5.43 0.33
N VAL A 90 -6.43 -4.83 0.91
CA VAL A 90 -6.23 -3.38 0.93
C VAL A 90 -4.79 -2.98 0.60
N ASP A 91 -4.62 -1.75 0.15
CA ASP A 91 -3.30 -1.12 0.15
C ASP A 91 -2.90 -0.78 1.59
N ALA A 92 -1.61 -0.93 1.91
CA ALA A 92 -1.14 -0.61 3.24
C ALA A 92 -0.94 0.88 3.48
N ASP A 93 -0.85 1.71 2.45
CA ASP A 93 -0.40 3.10 2.53
C ASP A 93 0.83 3.22 3.47
N TYR A 94 0.70 4.03 4.53
CA TYR A 94 1.63 4.07 5.65
C TYR A 94 1.23 3.18 6.81
N ASP A 95 0.02 2.65 6.82
CA ASP A 95 -0.54 1.88 7.94
C ASP A 95 0.27 0.61 8.24
N TYR A 96 0.97 0.00 7.28
CA TYR A 96 1.97 -1.04 7.58
C TYR A 96 3.20 -0.44 8.26
N ILE A 97 3.87 0.54 7.64
CA ILE A 97 5.16 1.05 8.11
C ILE A 97 5.10 2.00 9.31
N ILE A 98 3.93 2.46 9.77
CA ILE A 98 3.81 3.23 11.02
C ILE A 98 3.59 2.35 12.26
N GLN A 99 3.55 1.02 12.07
CA GLN A 99 3.64 0.00 13.12
C GLN A 99 2.73 0.24 14.34
N GLY A 100 1.47 0.58 14.09
CA GLY A 100 0.45 0.74 15.11
C GLY A 100 0.35 2.15 15.70
N ALA A 101 1.00 3.16 15.12
CA ALA A 101 0.84 4.55 15.57
C ALA A 101 -0.62 5.03 15.42
N SER A 102 -1.29 4.69 14.32
CA SER A 102 -2.71 5.02 14.09
C SER A 102 -3.65 3.87 14.48
N PRO A 103 -4.94 4.13 14.82
CA PRO A 103 -5.95 3.07 14.97
C PRO A 103 -6.11 2.19 13.73
N ALA A 104 -6.00 2.78 12.53
CA ALA A 104 -6.09 2.05 11.27
C ALA A 104 -4.92 1.07 11.11
N SER A 105 -3.69 1.53 11.34
CA SER A 105 -2.48 0.71 11.39
C SER A 105 -2.59 -0.43 12.40
N ARG A 106 -3.07 -0.17 13.62
CA ARG A 106 -3.30 -1.24 14.62
C ARG A 106 -4.29 -2.29 14.12
N THR A 107 -5.36 -1.85 13.47
CA THR A 107 -6.41 -2.73 12.95
C THR A 107 -5.88 -3.60 11.82
N LEU A 108 -5.16 -2.99 10.87
CA LEU A 108 -4.52 -3.67 9.74
C LEU A 108 -3.50 -4.71 10.22
N LEU A 109 -2.67 -4.39 11.22
CA LEU A 109 -1.63 -5.30 11.73
C LEU A 109 -2.15 -6.45 12.60
N THR A 110 -3.31 -6.29 13.26
CA THR A 110 -3.81 -7.28 14.23
C THR A 110 -4.95 -8.15 13.70
N ASN A 111 -5.64 -7.72 12.65
CA ASN A 111 -6.76 -8.46 12.08
C ASN A 111 -6.27 -9.50 11.06
N ARG A 112 -6.36 -10.79 11.43
CA ARG A 112 -5.96 -11.93 10.60
C ARG A 112 -6.73 -12.11 9.29
N TYR A 113 -7.83 -11.39 9.10
CA TYR A 113 -8.66 -11.46 7.90
C TYR A 113 -8.55 -10.21 7.02
N ILE A 114 -7.64 -9.29 7.35
CA ILE A 114 -7.21 -8.21 6.48
C ILE A 114 -5.88 -8.62 5.84
N PHE A 115 -5.90 -8.74 4.53
CA PHE A 115 -4.73 -8.92 3.69
C PHE A 115 -4.36 -7.55 3.15
N HIS A 116 -3.09 -7.22 3.21
CA HIS A 116 -2.61 -5.92 2.76
C HIS A 116 -1.30 -6.07 2.01
N THR A 117 -0.98 -5.10 1.15
CA THR A 117 0.37 -4.98 0.56
C THR A 117 1.40 -4.72 1.66
N TYR A 118 2.66 -5.15 1.48
CA TYR A 118 3.74 -4.68 2.35
C TYR A 118 4.32 -3.33 1.87
N ALA A 119 4.18 -3.04 0.57
CA ALA A 119 4.47 -1.74 -0.03
C ALA A 119 3.30 -0.77 0.16
N TYR A 120 3.53 0.51 -0.15
CA TYR A 120 2.53 1.58 -0.02
C TYR A 120 1.21 1.24 -0.74
N ALA A 121 1.28 0.86 -2.03
CA ALA A 121 0.13 0.44 -2.81
C ALA A 121 0.50 -0.67 -3.82
N ILE A 122 -0.51 -1.26 -4.46
CA ILE A 122 -0.33 -2.23 -5.55
C ILE A 122 0.53 -1.66 -6.68
N GLU A 123 0.40 -0.37 -7.01
CA GLU A 123 1.17 0.29 -8.06
C GLU A 123 2.67 0.23 -7.78
N ASN A 124 3.10 0.27 -6.50
CA ASN A 124 4.51 0.09 -6.15
C ASN A 124 5.03 -1.30 -6.52
N LEU A 125 4.18 -2.33 -6.39
CA LEU A 125 4.52 -3.71 -6.76
C LEU A 125 4.52 -3.89 -8.27
N GLN A 126 3.63 -3.21 -8.99
CA GLN A 126 3.59 -3.20 -10.45
C GLN A 126 4.79 -2.46 -11.04
N CYS A 127 5.26 -1.39 -10.38
CA CYS A 127 6.44 -0.62 -10.73
C CYS A 127 7.77 -1.25 -10.24
N TYR A 128 7.82 -2.59 -10.14
CA TYR A 128 9.03 -3.30 -9.77
C TYR A 128 10.12 -3.12 -10.83
N ALA A 129 11.22 -2.44 -10.49
CA ALA A 129 12.21 -2.00 -11.47
C ALA A 129 12.72 -3.11 -12.43
N PRO A 130 13.01 -4.35 -11.97
CA PRO A 130 13.42 -5.44 -12.85
C PRO A 130 12.39 -5.86 -13.91
N SER A 131 11.10 -5.60 -13.71
CA SER A 131 10.06 -5.96 -14.69
C SER A 131 9.76 -4.85 -15.69
N LEU A 132 10.13 -3.59 -15.40
CA LEU A 132 9.74 -2.43 -16.19
C LEU A 132 10.27 -2.48 -17.63
N HIS A 133 11.49 -2.97 -17.85
CA HIS A 133 12.01 -3.15 -19.21
C HIS A 133 11.11 -4.06 -20.04
N ASN A 134 10.66 -5.20 -19.48
CA ASN A 134 9.77 -6.13 -20.19
C ASN A 134 8.42 -5.50 -20.54
N VAL A 135 7.91 -4.58 -19.71
CA VAL A 135 6.69 -3.82 -20.01
C VAL A 135 6.92 -2.92 -21.24
N VAL A 136 8.06 -2.22 -21.30
CA VAL A 136 8.43 -1.40 -22.46
C VAL A 136 8.55 -2.26 -23.72
N VAL A 137 9.21 -3.41 -23.65
CA VAL A 137 9.33 -4.35 -24.78
C VAL A 137 7.95 -4.81 -25.27
N ALA A 138 7.03 -5.15 -24.35
CA ALA A 138 5.69 -5.59 -24.71
C ALA A 138 4.86 -4.50 -25.41
N VAL A 139 5.10 -3.23 -25.09
CA VAL A 139 4.38 -2.08 -25.67
C VAL A 139 5.00 -1.63 -27.00
N VAL A 140 6.33 -1.50 -27.05
CA VAL A 140 7.06 -0.96 -28.21
C VAL A 140 7.38 -2.05 -29.24
N LEU A 141 7.30 -3.32 -28.84
CA LEU A 141 7.69 -4.49 -29.64
C LEU A 141 9.17 -4.44 -30.06
N ASN A 142 10.02 -3.86 -29.19
CA ASN A 142 11.46 -3.71 -29.40
C ASN A 142 12.20 -3.89 -28.07
N ASP A 143 13.24 -4.71 -28.07
CA ASP A 143 14.07 -5.05 -26.91
C ASP A 143 15.36 -4.22 -26.79
N HIS A 144 15.50 -3.17 -27.60
CA HIS A 144 16.63 -2.26 -27.46
C HIS A 144 16.57 -1.52 -26.12
N SER A 145 17.43 -1.92 -25.17
CA SER A 145 17.57 -1.28 -23.88
C SER A 145 18.30 0.06 -24.01
N ILE A 146 17.60 1.15 -23.69
CA ILE A 146 18.12 2.54 -23.73
C ILE A 146 18.13 3.20 -22.34
N PHE A 147 17.63 2.50 -21.30
CA PHE A 147 17.46 3.04 -19.97
C PHE A 147 17.55 1.94 -18.91
N ASP A 148 18.36 2.15 -17.88
CA ASP A 148 18.47 1.24 -16.74
C ASP A 148 17.51 1.66 -15.62
N PHE A 149 16.35 0.99 -15.56
CA PHE A 149 15.35 1.22 -14.52
C PHE A 149 15.86 0.87 -13.11
N ASN A 150 16.74 -0.14 -12.98
CA ASN A 150 17.22 -0.56 -11.66
C ASN A 150 18.15 0.50 -11.09
N GLU A 151 19.15 0.92 -11.86
CA GLU A 151 20.08 1.96 -11.43
C GLU A 151 19.34 3.27 -11.12
N PHE A 152 18.41 3.68 -12.00
CA PHE A 152 17.63 4.89 -11.81
C PHE A 152 16.80 4.84 -10.51
N MET A 153 16.04 3.77 -10.31
CA MET A 153 15.16 3.63 -9.14
C MET A 153 15.98 3.49 -7.85
N THR A 154 17.10 2.76 -7.86
CA THR A 154 18.02 2.68 -6.72
C THR A 154 18.53 4.07 -6.33
N ARG A 155 19.07 4.83 -7.28
CA ARG A 155 19.61 6.17 -7.00
C ARG A 155 18.55 7.16 -6.55
N TYR A 156 17.38 7.14 -7.19
CA TYR A 156 16.24 7.93 -6.74
C TYR A 156 15.91 7.62 -5.27
N SER A 157 15.78 6.33 -4.95
CA SER A 157 15.40 5.85 -3.62
C SER A 157 16.43 6.24 -2.56
N GLU A 158 17.72 6.05 -2.83
CA GLU A 158 18.81 6.42 -1.92
C GLU A 158 18.82 7.92 -1.61
N ILE A 159 18.54 8.76 -2.61
CA ILE A 159 18.51 10.22 -2.43
C ILE A 159 17.35 10.62 -1.52
N ILE A 160 16.15 10.07 -1.72
CA ILE A 160 14.95 10.47 -0.97
C ILE A 160 14.85 9.81 0.40
N TYR A 161 15.53 8.67 0.60
CA TYR A 161 15.38 7.84 1.80
C TYR A 161 15.54 8.61 3.12
N PRO A 162 16.56 9.48 3.32
CA PRO A 162 16.67 10.22 4.58
C PRO A 162 15.47 11.13 4.88
N LEU A 163 14.86 11.69 3.84
CA LEU A 163 13.65 12.50 3.99
C LEU A 163 12.42 11.62 4.25
N PHE A 164 12.35 10.45 3.62
CA PHE A 164 11.31 9.46 3.88
C PHE A 164 11.31 9.00 5.34
N VAL A 165 12.49 8.73 5.92
CA VAL A 165 12.61 8.40 7.36
C VAL A 165 12.03 9.52 8.23
N TRP A 166 12.28 10.79 7.90
CA TRP A 166 11.67 11.93 8.59
C TRP A 166 10.15 11.95 8.44
N ASN A 167 9.63 11.64 7.26
CA ASN A 167 8.19 11.55 7.03
C ASN A 167 7.55 10.52 7.95
N ILE A 168 8.10 9.29 8.00
CA ILE A 168 7.61 8.25 8.91
C ILE A 168 7.77 8.63 10.38
N TRP A 169 8.88 9.29 10.74
CA TRP A 169 9.08 9.80 12.09
C TRP A 169 7.97 10.76 12.52
N TYR A 170 7.57 11.69 11.65
CA TYR A 170 6.45 12.59 11.90
C TYR A 170 5.12 11.85 11.99
N TYR A 171 4.85 10.88 11.12
CA TYR A 171 3.64 10.06 11.14
C TYR A 171 3.52 9.14 12.37
N ARG A 172 4.64 8.76 12.98
CA ARG A 172 4.66 8.03 14.26
C ARG A 172 4.66 8.93 15.49
N SER A 173 4.66 10.25 15.29
CA SER A 173 4.59 11.26 16.35
C SER A 173 3.23 11.96 16.38
N ASP A 174 2.95 12.71 17.45
CA ASP A 174 1.75 13.55 17.53
C ASP A 174 1.78 14.77 16.58
N HIS A 175 2.87 14.96 15.82
CA HIS A 175 3.13 16.11 14.96
C HIS A 175 3.01 15.79 13.47
N TYR A 176 2.27 14.75 13.07
CA TYR A 176 2.18 14.30 11.67
C TYR A 176 1.78 15.40 10.68
N ALA A 177 1.01 16.40 11.12
CA ALA A 177 0.58 17.52 10.28
C ALA A 177 1.73 18.48 9.88
N GLU A 178 2.90 18.36 10.50
CA GLU A 178 4.05 19.21 10.20
C GLU A 178 4.86 18.75 8.98
N PHE A 179 4.70 17.50 8.57
CA PHE A 179 5.32 16.97 7.36
C PHE A 179 4.46 15.84 6.80
N THR A 180 3.51 16.20 5.95
CA THR A 180 2.55 15.28 5.35
C THR A 180 3.17 14.52 4.17
N ILE A 181 2.50 13.47 3.69
CA ILE A 181 2.88 12.81 2.44
C ILE A 181 2.85 13.78 1.24
N THR A 182 1.88 14.69 1.19
CA THR A 182 1.82 15.73 0.14
C THR A 182 3.07 16.62 0.17
N ASP A 183 3.54 17.00 1.36
CA ASP A 183 4.77 17.78 1.49
C ASP A 183 5.99 16.98 1.05
N PHE A 184 6.03 15.69 1.37
CA PHE A 184 7.08 14.77 0.93
C PHE A 184 7.11 14.65 -0.60
N ASP A 185 5.97 14.37 -1.22
CA ASP A 185 5.80 14.23 -2.67
C ASP A 185 6.26 15.49 -3.41
N ASN A 186 5.87 16.67 -2.93
CA ASN A 186 6.28 17.95 -3.50
C ASN A 186 7.81 18.16 -3.44
N ILE A 187 8.49 17.68 -2.39
CA ILE A 187 9.94 17.82 -2.28
C ILE A 187 10.65 16.85 -3.22
N ILE A 188 10.16 15.60 -3.32
CA ILE A 188 10.81 14.53 -4.08
C ILE A 188 10.50 14.54 -5.58
N GLU A 189 9.62 15.42 -6.03
CA GLU A 189 9.26 15.56 -7.44
C GLU A 189 10.51 15.77 -8.32
N LEU A 190 10.69 14.95 -9.36
CA LEU A 190 11.86 15.05 -10.25
C LEU A 190 11.72 16.15 -11.31
N GLY A 191 10.49 16.57 -11.63
CA GLY A 191 10.20 17.41 -12.79
C GLY A 191 10.58 16.70 -14.10
N ASP A 192 11.09 17.46 -15.07
CA ASP A 192 11.52 16.90 -16.36
C ASP A 192 12.76 16.01 -16.20
N VAL A 193 12.56 14.70 -16.44
CA VAL A 193 13.64 13.70 -16.48
C VAL A 193 14.05 13.48 -17.93
N ARG A 194 15.33 13.75 -18.22
CA ARG A 194 15.93 13.42 -19.52
C ARG A 194 16.60 12.06 -19.44
N ILE A 195 16.18 11.15 -20.32
CA ILE A 195 16.67 9.75 -20.35
C ILE A 195 18.18 9.69 -20.61
N ASP A 196 18.71 10.60 -21.43
CA ASP A 196 20.13 10.69 -21.79
C ASP A 196 21.00 11.37 -20.71
N ASN A 197 20.38 12.04 -19.73
CA ASN A 197 21.10 12.73 -18.65
C ASN A 197 20.25 12.81 -17.37
N PRO A 198 19.98 11.67 -16.70
CA PRO A 198 19.20 11.63 -15.47
C PRO A 198 19.93 12.29 -14.29
N GLU A 199 21.27 12.37 -14.33
CA GLU A 199 22.11 13.00 -13.29
C GLU A 199 21.67 14.41 -12.92
N TYR A 200 21.31 15.20 -13.93
CA TYR A 200 20.90 16.57 -13.72
C TYR A 200 19.63 16.67 -12.84
N ALA A 201 18.70 15.73 -12.99
CA ALA A 201 17.51 15.64 -12.15
C ALA A 201 17.87 15.17 -10.73
N PHE A 202 18.76 14.18 -10.60
CA PHE A 202 19.23 13.69 -9.32
C PHE A 202 20.01 14.73 -8.51
N ASP A 203 20.87 15.53 -9.13
CA ASP A 203 21.58 16.63 -8.45
C ASP A 203 20.62 17.67 -7.86
N LYS A 204 19.56 18.00 -8.61
CA LYS A 204 18.51 18.91 -8.13
C LYS A 204 17.73 18.29 -6.98
N LEU A 205 17.32 17.03 -7.14
CA LEU A 205 16.61 16.27 -6.12
C LEU A 205 17.43 16.21 -4.83
N TYR A 206 18.69 15.82 -4.92
CA TYR A 206 19.61 15.75 -3.79
C TYR A 206 19.71 17.09 -3.06
N LYS A 207 19.90 18.21 -3.77
CA LYS A 207 19.94 19.54 -3.16
C LYS A 207 18.63 19.90 -2.45
N LYS A 208 17.47 19.57 -3.02
CA LYS A 208 16.15 19.81 -2.38
C LYS A 208 16.01 18.97 -1.11
N VAL A 209 16.27 17.67 -1.21
CA VAL A 209 16.16 16.71 -0.12
C VAL A 209 17.13 17.06 1.02
N SER A 210 18.41 17.30 0.74
CA SER A 210 19.39 17.65 1.77
C SER A 210 18.99 18.91 2.55
N ARG A 211 18.50 19.96 1.86
CA ARG A 211 18.03 21.19 2.53
C ARG A 211 16.86 20.91 3.46
N ALA A 212 15.88 20.11 3.02
CA ALA A 212 14.73 19.74 3.84
C ALA A 212 15.15 18.93 5.08
N VAL A 213 15.99 17.91 4.88
CA VAL A 213 16.54 17.07 5.96
C VAL A 213 17.31 17.91 6.97
N ASP A 214 18.15 18.86 6.53
CA ASP A 214 18.88 19.75 7.43
C ASP A 214 17.95 20.71 8.19
N GLY A 215 16.86 21.14 7.56
CA GLY A 215 15.77 21.87 8.21
C GLY A 215 15.13 21.06 9.35
N PHE A 216 14.78 19.80 9.09
CA PHE A 216 14.18 18.92 10.10
C PHE A 216 15.14 18.59 11.24
N LYS A 217 16.44 18.38 10.96
CA LYS A 217 17.46 18.21 12.01
C LYS A 217 17.57 19.43 12.92
N LYS A 218 17.51 20.64 12.36
CA LYS A 218 17.55 21.89 13.14
C LYS A 218 16.28 22.10 13.95
N LYS A 219 15.12 21.79 13.38
CA LYS A 219 13.81 21.92 14.04
C LYS A 219 13.63 20.89 15.16
N ASN A 220 14.24 19.72 15.03
CA ASN A 220 14.12 18.61 15.98
C ASN A 220 15.51 18.21 16.54
N PRO A 221 16.17 19.06 17.36
CA PRO A 221 17.55 18.83 17.80
C PRO A 221 17.73 17.55 18.64
N ASN A 222 16.66 17.12 19.33
CA ASN A 222 16.68 15.94 20.20
C ASN A 222 16.20 14.66 19.48
N ALA A 223 15.86 14.71 18.20
CA ALA A 223 15.26 13.58 17.48
C ALA A 223 16.29 12.59 16.90
N ARG A 224 17.60 12.78 17.13
CA ARG A 224 18.65 11.94 16.53
C ARG A 224 18.45 10.45 16.83
N GLU A 225 18.24 10.10 18.10
CA GLU A 225 18.09 8.71 18.51
C GLU A 225 16.79 8.10 17.99
N SER A 226 15.67 8.84 18.11
CA SER A 226 14.38 8.36 17.61
C SER A 226 14.34 8.26 16.09
N TYR A 227 15.00 9.15 15.35
CA TYR A 227 15.19 9.03 13.90
C TYR A 227 15.97 7.77 13.53
N LEU A 228 17.07 7.47 14.24
CA LEU A 228 17.85 6.25 13.99
C LEU A 228 17.02 4.99 14.31
N ALA A 229 16.22 5.03 15.38
CA ALA A 229 15.32 3.93 15.70
C ALA A 229 14.27 3.69 14.59
N ILE A 230 13.73 4.75 13.97
CA ILE A 230 12.85 4.59 12.79
C ILE A 230 13.60 3.96 11.63
N LYS A 231 14.84 4.37 11.36
CA LYS A 231 15.65 3.78 10.30
C LYS A 231 15.89 2.28 10.51
N ASP A 232 16.25 1.89 11.73
CA ASP A 232 16.46 0.48 12.08
C ASP A 232 15.17 -0.34 11.95
N ASP A 233 14.03 0.26 12.31
CA ASP A 233 12.73 -0.38 12.19
C ASP A 233 12.28 -0.53 10.73
N LEU A 234 12.53 0.47 9.88
CA LEU A 234 12.26 0.37 8.44
C LEU A 234 13.10 -0.74 7.79
N ASN A 235 14.38 -0.85 8.14
CA ASN A 235 15.24 -1.95 7.68
C ASN A 235 14.68 -3.32 8.11
N ARG A 236 14.19 -3.44 9.36
CA ARG A 236 13.55 -4.67 9.87
C ARG A 236 12.29 -5.05 9.07
N LEU A 237 11.58 -4.05 8.54
CA LEU A 237 10.40 -4.22 7.70
C LEU A 237 10.73 -4.48 6.22
N GLY A 238 12.02 -4.47 5.85
CA GLY A 238 12.48 -4.68 4.48
C GLY A 238 12.34 -3.44 3.58
N VAL A 239 12.39 -2.24 4.18
CA VAL A 239 12.32 -0.93 3.50
C VAL A 239 13.68 -0.25 3.46
#